data_AF-A0A1Z4KUQ6-F1
#
_entry.id   AF-A0A1Z4KUQ6-F1
#
_cell.length_a   1.000
_cell.length_b   1.000
_cell.length_c   1.000
_cell.angle_alpha   90.00
_cell.angle_beta   90.00
_cell.angle_gamma   90.00
#
_symmetry.space_group_name_H-M   'P 1'
#
loop_
_entity.id
_entity.type
_entity.pdbx_description
1 polymer ?
#
loop_
_entity_poly.entity_id
_entity_poly.type
_entity_poly.pdbx_seq_one_letter_code
_entity_poly.pdbx_strand_id
1 'polypeptide(L)'
;MNQHEFNENQNNLPANPMNLLLDEEYLLQAVQAEDAVGGNIGAGLDWGSAFGNLMLNFEILGRLTTLRISLNKEVRLLINNWNLGAATKIAVKTARERILEKLKLPTPELRQHILLTLGNDELYGEEFISNREILRELLELLLTPEDWETIAAVAADSLKQQIIHQAIAEKLSA
;
A
#
# COMPACT_ATOMS: atom_id res chain seq x y z
N MET A 1 -33.26 40.33 0.32
CA MET A 1 -31.99 40.87 -0.22
C MET A 1 -31.15 41.30 0.98
N ASN A 2 -30.03 40.69 1.36
CA ASN A 2 -29.11 39.69 0.79
C ASN A 2 -28.58 38.88 2.01
N GLN A 3 -28.50 37.55 2.10
CA GLN A 3 -27.82 36.54 1.25
C GLN A 3 -26.48 36.99 0.69
N HIS A 4 -25.41 36.85 1.47
CA HIS A 4 -24.15 36.18 1.09
C HIS A 4 -23.09 36.35 2.19
N GLU A 5 -22.14 35.41 2.21
CA GLU A 5 -20.93 35.34 3.05
C GLU A 5 -21.03 34.63 4.41
N PHE A 6 -21.46 33.36 4.35
CA PHE A 6 -20.94 32.32 5.25
C PHE A 6 -20.47 31.16 4.38
N ASN A 7 -19.26 31.25 3.83
CA ASN A 7 -18.56 30.08 3.34
C ASN A 7 -17.04 30.32 3.38
N GLU A 8 -16.28 29.24 3.48
CA GLU A 8 -14.82 29.14 3.52
C GLU A 8 -14.15 29.23 4.90
N ASN A 9 -14.22 28.12 5.65
CA ASN A 9 -13.06 27.50 6.33
C ASN A 9 -13.49 26.27 7.18
N GLN A 10 -14.00 25.21 6.53
CA GLN A 10 -14.29 23.93 7.20
C GLN A 10 -13.38 22.76 6.78
N ASN A 11 -12.24 23.03 6.13
CA ASN A 11 -11.33 21.95 5.68
C ASN A 11 -10.26 21.53 6.70
N ASN A 12 -10.47 21.73 8.01
CA ASN A 12 -9.51 21.33 9.03
C ASN A 12 -10.17 20.83 10.33
N LEU A 13 -11.20 20.00 10.20
CA LEU A 13 -11.66 19.21 11.34
C LEU A 13 -10.65 18.07 11.58
N PRO A 14 -10.14 17.88 12.81
CA PRO A 14 -9.26 16.76 13.12
C PRO A 14 -9.99 15.45 12.78
N ALA A 15 -9.29 14.54 12.09
CA ALA A 15 -9.84 13.28 11.63
C ALA A 15 -10.52 12.52 12.79
N ASN A 16 -11.84 12.56 12.84
CA ASN A 16 -12.59 11.78 13.81
C ASN A 16 -12.51 10.31 13.39
N PRO A 17 -11.91 9.41 14.18
CA PRO A 17 -11.81 8.00 13.82
C PRO A 17 -13.19 7.34 13.65
N MET A 18 -14.25 7.89 14.23
CA MET A 18 -15.62 7.42 13.99
C MET A 18 -16.10 7.68 12.56
N ASN A 19 -15.57 8.69 11.88
CA ASN A 19 -15.93 8.96 10.48
C ASN A 19 -15.38 7.87 9.56
N LEU A 20 -14.24 7.24 9.88
CA LEU A 20 -13.74 6.08 9.13
C LEU A 20 -14.68 4.87 9.22
N LEU A 21 -15.48 4.77 10.28
CA LEU A 21 -16.40 3.64 10.52
C LEU A 21 -17.81 3.89 9.96
N LEU A 22 -18.22 5.15 9.87
CA LEU A 22 -19.62 5.53 9.62
C LEU A 22 -19.83 6.23 8.27
N ASP A 23 -18.75 6.63 7.60
CA ASP A 23 -18.79 7.36 6.33
C ASP A 23 -17.88 6.67 5.31
N GLU A 24 -18.52 6.01 4.34
CA GLU A 24 -17.84 5.28 3.27
C GLU A 24 -17.03 6.21 2.36
N GLU A 25 -17.52 7.43 2.11
CA GLU A 25 -16.81 8.41 1.28
C GLU A 25 -15.57 8.93 2.01
N TYR A 26 -15.68 9.18 3.31
CA TYR A 26 -14.55 9.54 4.17
C TYR A 26 -13.51 8.43 4.27
N LEU A 27 -13.96 7.16 4.38
CA LEU A 27 -13.08 5.99 4.38
C LEU A 27 -12.30 5.87 3.05
N LEU A 28 -12.98 6.03 1.92
CA LEU A 28 -12.35 6.01 0.59
C LEU A 28 -11.33 7.14 0.44
N GLN A 29 -11.65 8.35 0.89
CA GLN A 29 -10.72 9.48 0.88
C GLN A 29 -9.51 9.22 1.78
N ALA A 30 -9.70 8.62 2.96
CA ALA A 30 -8.62 8.28 3.86
C ALA A 30 -7.69 7.21 3.26
N VAL A 31 -8.24 6.19 2.59
CA VAL A 31 -7.44 5.19 1.85
C VAL A 31 -6.64 5.85 0.73
N GLN A 32 -7.24 6.73 -0.06
CA GLN A 32 -6.54 7.44 -1.15
C GLN A 32 -5.43 8.37 -0.62
N ALA A 33 -5.70 9.12 0.44
CA ALA A 33 -4.73 9.99 1.10
C ALA A 33 -3.58 9.17 1.71
N GLU A 34 -3.90 8.00 2.23
CA GLU A 34 -2.93 7.08 2.79
C GLU A 34 -2.05 6.41 1.73
N ASP A 35 -2.61 5.95 0.62
CA ASP A 35 -1.85 5.41 -0.51
C ASP A 35 -0.87 6.46 -1.04
N ALA A 36 -1.23 7.74 -0.95
CA ALA A 36 -0.34 8.85 -1.26
C ALA A 36 0.77 9.07 -0.23
N VAL A 37 0.76 8.49 0.97
CA VAL A 37 1.85 8.60 1.98
C VAL A 37 2.43 7.25 2.42
N GLY A 38 1.89 6.15 1.90
CA GLY A 38 2.32 4.80 2.21
C GLY A 38 1.88 4.28 3.59
N GLY A 39 0.64 4.54 4.02
CA GLY A 39 0.04 3.87 5.19
C GLY A 39 -0.63 2.51 4.88
N ASN A 40 -1.50 2.03 5.79
CA ASN A 40 -2.14 0.70 5.83
C ASN A 40 -3.67 0.62 6.14
N ILE A 41 -4.42 1.69 6.40
CA ILE A 41 -5.90 1.79 6.46
C ILE A 41 -6.57 0.98 5.34
N GLY A 42 -6.08 1.06 4.10
CA GLY A 42 -6.64 0.30 2.97
C GLY A 42 -6.42 -1.22 3.03
N ALA A 43 -5.67 -1.73 4.01
CA ALA A 43 -5.23 -3.12 4.07
C ALA A 43 -6.39 -4.12 4.13
N GLY A 44 -7.48 -3.81 4.83
CA GLY A 44 -8.57 -4.76 5.10
C GLY A 44 -9.78 -4.69 4.16
N LEU A 45 -9.82 -3.74 3.22
CA LEU A 45 -11.09 -3.33 2.57
C LEU A 45 -11.40 -4.03 1.24
N ASP A 46 -10.40 -4.51 0.50
CA ASP A 46 -10.62 -5.17 -0.78
C ASP A 46 -9.58 -6.29 -1.03
N TRP A 47 -10.06 -7.53 -0.94
CA TRP A 47 -9.28 -8.76 -1.11
C TRP A 47 -9.64 -9.56 -2.37
N GLY A 48 -10.46 -8.99 -3.26
CA GLY A 48 -10.92 -9.70 -4.46
C GLY A 48 -11.71 -10.98 -4.15
N SER A 49 -11.80 -11.88 -5.14
CA SER A 49 -12.60 -13.12 -5.04
C SER A 49 -11.82 -14.33 -4.53
N ALA A 50 -10.48 -14.27 -4.51
CA ALA A 50 -9.63 -15.41 -4.20
C ALA A 50 -9.80 -15.97 -2.77
N PHE A 51 -10.19 -15.09 -1.86
CA PHE A 51 -10.33 -15.36 -0.44
C PHE A 51 -11.76 -15.13 0.05
N GLY A 52 -12.77 -15.14 -0.83
CA GLY A 52 -14.16 -14.86 -0.47
C GLY A 52 -14.71 -15.69 0.70
N ASN A 53 -14.32 -16.96 0.82
CA ASN A 53 -14.70 -17.80 1.97
C ASN A 53 -13.92 -17.46 3.25
N LEU A 54 -12.70 -16.90 3.15
CA LEU A 54 -11.92 -16.45 4.31
C LEU A 54 -12.52 -15.19 4.93
N MET A 55 -13.24 -14.38 4.16
CA MET A 55 -13.97 -13.21 4.66
C MET A 55 -15.07 -13.58 5.67
N LEU A 56 -15.51 -14.85 5.68
CA LEU A 56 -16.46 -15.38 6.66
C LEU A 56 -15.80 -15.80 7.97
N ASN A 57 -14.46 -15.87 8.01
CA ASN A 57 -13.67 -16.14 9.21
C ASN A 57 -12.87 -14.89 9.58
N PHE A 58 -13.38 -14.14 10.55
CA PHE A 58 -12.77 -12.89 11.02
C PHE A 58 -11.34 -13.04 11.52
N GLU A 59 -10.98 -14.20 12.09
CA GLU A 59 -9.61 -14.46 12.53
C GLU A 59 -8.67 -14.54 11.34
N ILE A 60 -9.02 -15.33 10.32
CA ILE A 60 -8.19 -15.46 9.11
C ILE A 60 -8.13 -14.14 8.35
N LEU A 61 -9.22 -13.38 8.31
CA LEU A 61 -9.23 -12.03 7.73
C LEU A 61 -8.26 -11.09 8.46
N GLY A 62 -8.22 -11.14 9.79
CA GLY A 62 -7.27 -10.39 10.61
C GLY A 62 -5.81 -10.78 10.30
N ARG A 63 -5.54 -12.09 10.18
CA ARG A 63 -4.21 -12.61 9.81
C ARG A 63 -3.80 -12.17 8.41
N LEU A 64 -4.70 -12.22 7.44
CA LEU A 64 -4.46 -11.78 6.06
C LEU A 64 -4.17 -10.28 5.99
N THR A 65 -4.90 -9.48 6.78
CA THR A 65 -4.65 -8.04 6.91
C THR A 65 -3.27 -7.77 7.51
N THR A 66 -2.93 -8.44 8.61
CA THR A 66 -1.61 -8.36 9.25
C THR A 66 -0.50 -8.77 8.29
N LEU A 67 -0.71 -9.82 7.48
CA LEU A 67 0.23 -10.28 6.48
C LEU A 67 0.48 -9.21 5.41
N ARG A 68 -0.56 -8.65 4.79
CA ARG A 68 -0.41 -7.58 3.78
C ARG A 68 0.32 -6.37 4.34
N ILE A 69 -0.04 -5.95 5.55
CA ILE A 69 0.62 -4.83 6.24
C ILE A 69 2.12 -5.12 6.44
N SER A 70 2.45 -6.34 6.87
CA SER A 70 3.82 -6.77 7.10
C SER A 70 4.63 -6.86 5.80
N LEU A 71 4.04 -7.36 4.72
CA LEU A 71 4.64 -7.38 3.37
C LEU A 71 4.88 -5.96 2.85
N ASN A 72 3.91 -5.06 3.00
CA ASN A 72 4.03 -3.65 2.61
C ASN A 72 5.14 -2.91 3.38
N LYS A 73 5.36 -3.30 4.64
CA LYS A 73 6.45 -2.78 5.47
C LYS A 73 7.80 -3.34 5.00
N GLU A 74 7.91 -4.66 4.79
CA GLU A 74 9.15 -5.29 4.35
C GLU A 74 9.57 -4.81 2.96
N VAL A 75 8.67 -4.73 1.99
CA VAL A 75 8.98 -4.23 0.64
C VAL A 75 9.45 -2.77 0.67
N ARG A 76 8.86 -1.95 1.54
CA ARG A 76 9.30 -0.56 1.75
C ARG A 76 10.73 -0.52 2.29
N LEU A 77 11.08 -1.39 3.23
CA LEU A 77 12.46 -1.49 3.74
C LEU A 77 13.43 -1.91 2.65
N LEU A 78 13.06 -2.87 1.79
CA LEU A 78 13.89 -3.29 0.66
C LEU A 78 14.13 -2.14 -0.34
N ILE A 79 13.08 -1.43 -0.73
CA ILE A 79 13.18 -0.31 -1.69
C ILE A 79 13.92 0.88 -1.08
N ASN A 80 13.76 1.17 0.21
CA ASN A 80 14.53 2.21 0.87
C ASN A 80 16.05 1.95 0.78
N ASN A 81 16.48 0.68 0.79
CA ASN A 81 17.90 0.33 0.65
C ASN A 81 18.46 0.62 -0.75
N TRP A 82 17.60 0.83 -1.76
CA TRP A 82 18.05 1.22 -3.10
C TRP A 82 18.46 2.69 -3.18
N ASN A 83 18.18 3.50 -2.15
CA ASN A 83 18.56 4.91 -2.05
C ASN A 83 18.09 5.76 -3.26
N LEU A 84 16.84 5.56 -3.70
CA LEU A 84 16.26 6.21 -4.89
C LEU A 84 15.91 7.70 -4.69
N GLY A 85 16.18 8.27 -3.51
CA GLY A 85 15.82 9.65 -3.17
C GLY A 85 14.33 9.92 -3.38
N ALA A 86 14.00 10.95 -4.16
CA ALA A 86 12.63 11.36 -4.43
C ALA A 86 11.77 10.29 -5.14
N ALA A 87 12.39 9.37 -5.88
CA ALA A 87 11.69 8.28 -6.56
C ALA A 87 11.31 7.11 -5.63
N THR A 88 11.81 7.09 -4.38
CA THR A 88 11.49 6.04 -3.39
C THR A 88 9.99 5.91 -3.18
N LYS A 89 9.29 7.06 -3.10
CA LYS A 89 7.86 7.09 -2.81
C LYS A 89 7.04 6.40 -3.91
N ILE A 90 7.33 6.70 -5.18
CA ILE A 90 6.60 6.10 -6.30
C ILE A 90 6.95 4.61 -6.43
N ALA A 91 8.21 4.23 -6.22
CA ALA A 91 8.64 2.82 -6.24
C ALA A 91 7.89 1.99 -5.18
N VAL A 92 7.83 2.49 -3.94
CA VAL A 92 7.09 1.83 -2.85
C VAL A 92 5.60 1.73 -3.17
N LYS A 93 5.01 2.79 -3.73
CA LYS A 93 3.61 2.77 -4.14
C LYS A 93 3.34 1.68 -5.18
N THR A 94 4.12 1.65 -6.25
CA THR A 94 4.01 0.65 -7.31
C THR A 94 4.18 -0.77 -6.77
N ALA A 95 5.15 -1.00 -5.88
CA ALA A 95 5.35 -2.32 -5.28
C ALA A 95 4.15 -2.79 -4.46
N ARG A 96 3.52 -1.89 -3.68
CA ARG A 96 2.32 -2.20 -2.89
C ARG A 96 1.10 -2.48 -3.76
N GLU A 97 0.94 -1.72 -4.85
CA GLU A 97 -0.10 -1.96 -5.85
C GLU A 97 0.05 -3.38 -6.44
N ARG A 98 1.28 -3.77 -6.83
CA ARG A 98 1.58 -5.13 -7.32
C ARG A 98 1.29 -6.22 -6.29
N ILE A 99 1.75 -6.05 -5.04
CA ILE A 99 1.46 -6.99 -3.95
C ILE A 99 -0.05 -7.17 -3.79
N LEU A 100 -0.81 -6.06 -3.77
CA LEU A 100 -2.26 -6.10 -3.63
C LEU A 100 -2.93 -6.85 -4.79
N GLU A 101 -2.55 -6.55 -6.03
CA GLU A 101 -3.07 -7.24 -7.23
C GLU A 101 -2.91 -8.76 -7.11
N LYS A 102 -1.71 -9.20 -6.70
CA LYS A 102 -1.37 -10.62 -6.57
C LYS A 102 -2.06 -11.27 -5.39
N LEU A 103 -2.31 -10.54 -4.30
CA LEU A 103 -3.10 -11.03 -3.16
C LEU A 103 -4.60 -11.12 -3.51
N LYS A 104 -5.14 -10.23 -4.35
CA LYS A 104 -6.54 -10.29 -4.80
C LYS A 104 -6.82 -11.47 -5.73
N LEU A 105 -5.83 -11.86 -6.52
CA LEU A 105 -5.93 -12.96 -7.48
C LEU A 105 -4.62 -13.77 -7.54
N PRO A 106 -4.28 -14.52 -6.47
CA PRO A 106 -3.05 -15.29 -6.41
C PRO A 106 -3.12 -16.49 -7.34
N THR A 107 -1.97 -16.88 -7.88
CA THR A 107 -1.82 -18.17 -8.56
C THR A 107 -2.10 -19.32 -7.58
N PRO A 108 -2.44 -20.54 -8.05
CA PRO A 108 -2.71 -21.67 -7.16
C PRO A 108 -1.55 -21.96 -6.19
N GLU A 109 -0.31 -21.85 -6.65
CA GLU A 109 0.90 -22.05 -5.86
C GLU A 109 1.08 -20.96 -4.78
N LEU A 110 0.95 -19.68 -5.17
CA LEU A 110 1.02 -18.56 -4.24
C LEU A 110 -0.10 -18.65 -3.20
N ARG A 111 -1.31 -19.03 -3.62
CA ARG A 111 -2.45 -19.22 -2.73
C ARG A 111 -2.17 -20.26 -1.66
N GLN A 112 -1.52 -21.38 -2.00
CA GLN A 112 -1.15 -22.40 -1.03
C GLN A 112 -0.14 -21.85 -0.01
N HIS A 113 0.89 -21.13 -0.47
CA HIS A 113 1.89 -20.53 0.43
C HIS A 113 1.26 -19.50 1.38
N ILE A 114 0.34 -18.66 0.86
CA ILE A 114 -0.43 -17.73 1.69
C ILE A 114 -1.25 -18.49 2.73
N LEU A 115 -2.00 -19.53 2.35
CA LEU A 115 -2.82 -20.29 3.29
C LEU A 115 -1.98 -21.00 4.37
N LEU A 116 -0.82 -21.55 4.02
CA LEU A 116 0.13 -22.12 4.98
C LEU A 116 0.64 -21.06 5.95
N THR A 117 0.99 -19.87 5.44
CA THR A 117 1.43 -18.74 6.26
C THR A 117 0.32 -18.28 7.19
N LEU A 118 -0.94 -18.21 6.73
CA LEU A 118 -2.09 -17.84 7.55
C LEU A 118 -2.40 -18.87 8.64
N GLY A 119 -2.13 -20.15 8.37
CA GLY A 119 -2.31 -21.24 9.34
C GLY A 119 -1.21 -21.35 10.39
N ASN A 120 -0.10 -20.60 10.27
CA ASN A 120 0.98 -20.61 11.24
C ASN A 120 0.71 -19.60 12.38
N ASP A 121 0.14 -20.09 13.47
CA ASP A 121 -0.23 -19.28 14.65
C ASP A 121 0.96 -18.49 15.23
N GLU A 122 2.19 -19.02 15.15
CA GLU A 122 3.38 -18.38 15.72
C GLU A 122 3.76 -17.05 15.04
N LEU A 123 3.24 -16.81 13.83
CA LEU A 123 3.48 -15.56 13.10
C LEU A 123 2.56 -14.43 13.54
N TYR A 124 1.49 -14.73 14.29
CA TYR A 124 0.44 -13.78 14.64
C TYR A 124 0.30 -13.66 16.17
N GLY A 125 0.02 -12.45 16.63
CA GLY A 125 0.00 -12.11 18.06
C GLY A 125 0.57 -10.72 18.33
N GLU A 126 1.36 -10.21 17.39
CA GLU A 126 1.81 -8.82 17.32
C GLU A 126 1.09 -8.07 16.19
N GLU A 127 1.24 -6.74 16.17
CA GLU A 127 0.70 -5.88 15.11
C GLU A 127 1.34 -6.19 13.73
N PHE A 128 2.56 -6.73 13.71
CA PHE A 128 3.29 -7.08 12.49
C PHE A 128 3.95 -8.45 12.63
N ILE A 129 4.09 -9.16 11.51
CA ILE A 129 4.91 -10.37 11.44
C ILE A 129 6.37 -9.94 11.55
N SER A 130 7.04 -10.39 12.62
CA SER A 130 8.45 -10.07 12.88
C SER A 130 9.43 -10.97 12.12
N ASN A 131 8.98 -12.14 11.64
CA ASN A 131 9.80 -13.07 10.86
C ASN A 131 10.04 -12.53 9.44
N ARG A 132 11.21 -11.89 9.22
CA ARG A 132 11.58 -11.31 7.94
C ARG A 132 11.91 -12.34 6.86
N GLU A 133 12.33 -13.55 7.23
CA GLU A 133 12.67 -14.61 6.27
C GLU A 133 11.41 -15.04 5.52
N ILE A 134 10.34 -15.36 6.25
CA ILE A 134 9.04 -15.73 5.68
C ILE A 134 8.46 -14.59 4.84
N LEU A 135 8.57 -13.34 5.31
CA LEU A 135 8.10 -12.19 4.53
C LEU A 135 8.87 -12.03 3.21
N ARG A 136 10.17 -12.31 3.20
CA ARG A 136 10.99 -12.23 1.98
C ARG A 136 10.69 -13.36 1.01
N GLU A 137 10.55 -14.59 1.49
CA GLU A 137 10.14 -15.73 0.67
C GLU A 137 8.78 -15.46 0.00
N LEU A 138 7.82 -14.92 0.74
CA LEU A 138 6.53 -14.53 0.17
C LEU A 138 6.65 -13.37 -0.82
N LEU A 139 7.51 -12.39 -0.56
CA LEU A 139 7.75 -11.30 -1.51
C LEU A 139 8.38 -11.80 -2.82
N GLU A 140 9.27 -12.78 -2.77
CA GLU A 140 9.85 -13.41 -3.96
C GLU A 140 8.80 -14.16 -4.79
N LEU A 141 7.80 -14.76 -4.13
CA LEU A 141 6.66 -15.38 -4.81
C LEU A 141 5.64 -14.36 -5.34
N LEU A 142 5.46 -13.23 -4.65
CA LEU A 142 4.50 -12.19 -5.01
C LEU A 142 5.01 -11.30 -6.14
N LEU A 143 6.29 -10.90 -6.09
CA LEU A 143 6.92 -9.96 -7.00
C LEU A 143 7.92 -10.70 -7.89
N THR A 144 7.52 -10.96 -9.13
CA THR A 144 8.37 -11.62 -10.12
C THR A 144 9.47 -10.66 -10.58
N PRO A 145 10.52 -11.14 -11.29
CA PRO A 145 11.51 -10.27 -11.89
C PRO A 145 10.90 -9.14 -12.74
N GLU A 146 9.83 -9.43 -13.48
CA GLU A 146 9.11 -8.42 -14.29
C GLU A 146 8.41 -7.36 -13.42
N ASP A 147 7.90 -7.74 -12.24
CA ASP A 147 7.34 -6.79 -11.28
C ASP A 147 8.43 -5.85 -10.74
N TRP A 148 9.62 -6.38 -10.42
CA TRP A 148 10.77 -5.60 -9.99
C TRP A 148 11.30 -4.66 -11.08
N GLU A 149 11.37 -5.13 -12.32
CA GLU A 149 11.71 -4.29 -13.47
C GLU A 149 10.70 -3.16 -13.64
N THR A 150 9.41 -3.44 -13.49
CA THR A 150 8.37 -2.42 -13.56
C THR A 150 8.54 -1.36 -12.46
N ILE A 151 8.78 -1.79 -11.22
CA ILE A 151 9.03 -0.88 -10.09
C ILE A 151 10.23 0.02 -10.36
N ALA A 152 11.33 -0.56 -10.85
CA ALA A 152 12.54 0.18 -11.19
C ALA A 152 12.32 1.16 -12.36
N ALA A 153 11.61 0.74 -13.41
CA ALA A 153 11.31 1.56 -14.57
C ALA A 153 10.44 2.77 -14.21
N VAL A 154 9.40 2.58 -13.40
CA VAL A 154 8.54 3.67 -12.91
C VAL A 154 9.34 4.65 -12.06
N ALA A 155 10.22 4.15 -11.17
CA ALA A 155 11.10 5.01 -10.37
C ALA A 155 12.05 5.83 -11.25
N ALA A 156 12.66 5.20 -12.25
CA ALA A 156 13.58 5.86 -13.18
C ALA A 156 12.89 6.93 -14.02
N ASP A 157 11.69 6.64 -14.56
CA ASP A 157 10.93 7.61 -15.33
C ASP A 157 10.50 8.80 -14.46
N SER A 158 10.03 8.55 -13.24
CA SER A 158 9.68 9.62 -12.30
C SER A 158 10.86 10.54 -11.99
N LEU A 159 12.05 9.97 -11.76
CA LEU A 159 13.27 10.75 -11.54
C LEU A 159 13.64 11.58 -12.78
N LYS A 160 13.55 10.99 -13.97
CA LYS A 160 13.81 11.68 -15.24
C LYS A 160 12.87 12.88 -15.42
N GLN A 161 11.57 12.71 -15.16
CA GLN A 161 10.59 13.80 -15.25
C GLN A 161 10.91 14.94 -14.27
N GLN A 162 11.31 14.62 -13.03
CA GLN A 162 11.70 15.63 -12.05
C GLN A 162 12.93 16.42 -12.48
N ILE A 163 13.97 15.74 -12.99
CA ILE A 163 15.18 16.39 -13.48
C ILE A 163 14.86 17.33 -14.65
N ILE A 164 14.04 16.88 -15.61
CA ILE A 164 13.63 17.71 -16.74
C ILE A 164 12.85 18.94 -16.26
N HIS A 165 11.91 18.76 -15.32
CA HIS A 165 11.12 19.85 -14.78
C HIS A 165 11.99 20.90 -14.08
N GLN A 166 12.94 20.45 -13.26
CA GLN A 166 13.89 21.34 -12.56
C GLN A 166 14.78 22.08 -13.55
N ALA A 167 15.33 21.40 -14.55
CA ALA A 167 16.19 22.02 -15.56
C ALA A 167 15.46 23.09 -16.40
N ILE A 168 14.17 22.87 -16.70
CA ILE A 168 13.33 23.86 -17.38
C ILE A 168 13.07 25.07 -16.46
N ALA A 169 12.74 24.83 -15.19
CA ALA A 169 12.49 25.89 -14.21
C ALA A 169 13.73 26.80 -14.03
N GLU A 170 14.92 26.20 -13.92
CA GLU A 170 16.18 26.95 -13.81
C GLU A 170 16.46 27.80 -15.06
N LYS A 171 16.25 27.23 -16.26
CA LYS A 171 16.46 27.94 -17.52
C LYS A 171 15.47 29.10 -17.76
N LEU A 172 14.26 29.03 -17.20
CA LEU A 172 13.27 30.11 -17.28
C LEU A 172 13.49 31.20 -16.22
N SER A 173 14.26 30.91 -15.16
CA SER A 173 14.58 31.84 -14.08
C SER A 173 15.90 32.63 -14.28
N ALA A 174 16.66 32.30 -15.32
CA ALA A 174 17.93 32.92 -15.71
C ALA A 174 17.76 33.80 -16.97
#